data_AF-A0A0K9Q6B2-F1
#
_entry.id   AF-A0A0K9Q6B2-F1
#
_cell.length_a   1.000
_cell.length_b   1.000
_cell.length_c   1.000
_cell.angle_alpha   90.00
_cell.angle_beta   90.00
_cell.angle_gamma   90.00
#
_symmetry.space_group_name_H-M   'P 1'
#
loop_
_entity.id
_entity.type
_entity.pdbx_description
1 polymer ?
#
loop_
_entity_poly.entity_id
_entity_poly.type
_entity_poly.pdbx_seq_one_letter_code
_entity_poly.pdbx_strand_id
1 'polypeptide(L)'
;MNVLKLDVITGKGDMMTCSDNHNSELFYGVLGGLGQFGFITRARIILQTKWIKIQYDNFEIFTKDQELLIAMDESDYVEGFLTRGTQISYTIDQLALYYIEYDLIQKMLHVIMSRLSSTEIDTYDVTYFDFLNRVRGRRVGSKKARIVGCSASMVKSSCIQEPNLQF
;
A
#
# COMPACT_ATOMS: atom_id res chain seq x y z
N MET A 1 7.09 -4.42 -4.25
CA MET A 1 6.75 -5.66 -3.51
C MET A 1 7.67 -5.76 -2.30
N ASN A 2 7.15 -6.07 -1.10
CA ASN A 2 7.85 -5.80 0.17
C ASN A 2 8.73 -6.97 0.70
N VAL A 3 9.21 -7.83 -0.19
CA VAL A 3 9.99 -9.04 0.15
C VAL A 3 11.46 -8.76 -0.13
N LEU A 4 12.32 -9.00 0.84
CA LEU A 4 13.78 -8.83 0.70
C LEU A 4 14.45 -10.10 0.19
N LYS A 5 13.97 -11.26 0.64
CA LYS A 5 14.64 -12.54 0.41
C LYS A 5 13.68 -13.71 0.60
N LEU A 6 13.84 -14.74 -0.21
CA LEU A 6 13.09 -15.98 -0.13
C LEU A 6 14.02 -17.17 0.00
N ASP A 7 13.61 -18.15 0.79
CA ASP A 7 14.18 -19.49 0.77
C ASP A 7 13.12 -20.41 0.12
N VAL A 8 13.47 -21.05 -1.00
CA VAL A 8 12.56 -21.77 -1.90
C VAL A 8 13.08 -23.19 -2.12
N ILE A 9 12.19 -24.18 -2.07
CA ILE A 9 12.48 -25.54 -2.53
C ILE A 9 12.00 -25.66 -3.98
N THR A 10 12.92 -25.89 -4.92
CA THR A 10 12.59 -26.02 -6.34
C THR A 10 11.92 -27.37 -6.64
N GLY A 11 11.35 -27.52 -7.84
CA GLY A 11 10.78 -28.80 -8.29
C GLY A 11 11.78 -29.98 -8.34
N LYS A 12 13.09 -29.70 -8.25
CA LYS A 12 14.15 -30.71 -8.16
C LYS A 12 14.43 -31.16 -6.72
N GLY A 13 13.83 -30.51 -5.72
CA GLY A 13 14.08 -30.77 -4.30
C GLY A 13 15.21 -29.93 -3.70
N ASP A 14 15.86 -29.06 -4.48
CA ASP A 14 16.96 -28.22 -4.01
C ASP A 14 16.45 -27.02 -3.21
N MET A 15 17.00 -26.81 -2.01
CA MET A 15 16.77 -25.60 -1.22
C MET A 15 17.67 -24.49 -1.73
N MET A 16 17.05 -23.45 -2.29
CA MET A 16 17.72 -22.28 -2.84
C MET A 16 17.29 -21.02 -2.11
N THR A 17 18.21 -20.08 -2.01
CA THR A 17 17.97 -18.76 -1.44
C THR A 17 18.01 -17.74 -2.58
N CYS A 18 17.04 -16.83 -2.65
CA CYS A 18 16.95 -15.82 -3.70
C CYS A 18 16.51 -14.44 -3.17
N SER A 19 16.96 -13.38 -3.85
CA SER A 19 16.65 -11.97 -3.62
C SER A 19 16.71 -11.22 -4.97
N ASP A 20 16.43 -9.92 -4.96
CA ASP A 20 16.52 -9.03 -6.12
C ASP A 20 17.91 -9.07 -6.82
N ASN A 21 18.98 -9.28 -6.05
CA ASN A 21 20.37 -9.30 -6.49
C ASN A 21 21.02 -10.69 -6.48
N HIS A 22 20.32 -11.74 -6.04
CA HIS A 22 20.87 -13.10 -5.96
C HIS A 22 19.82 -14.11 -6.42
N ASN A 23 20.10 -14.88 -7.48
CA ASN A 23 19.11 -15.77 -8.11
C ASN A 23 17.80 -15.02 -8.45
N SER A 24 17.93 -13.82 -9.04
CA SER A 24 16.82 -12.90 -9.27
C SER A 24 15.72 -13.46 -10.18
N GLU A 25 16.07 -14.29 -11.15
CA GLU A 25 15.10 -15.01 -11.98
C GLU A 25 14.19 -15.92 -11.14
N LEU A 26 14.76 -16.68 -10.20
CA LEU A 26 13.98 -17.51 -9.28
C LEU A 26 13.17 -16.62 -8.31
N PHE A 27 13.76 -15.52 -7.83
CA PHE A 27 13.07 -14.58 -6.95
C PHE A 27 11.81 -14.01 -7.62
N TYR A 28 11.92 -13.40 -8.80
CA TYR A 28 10.77 -12.84 -9.52
C TYR A 28 9.84 -13.91 -10.09
N GLY A 29 10.36 -15.08 -10.48
CA GLY A 29 9.53 -16.19 -10.94
C GLY A 29 8.63 -16.76 -9.83
N VAL A 30 9.15 -16.87 -8.61
CA VAL A 30 8.38 -17.37 -7.46
C VAL A 30 7.37 -16.33 -6.95
N LEU A 31 7.70 -15.04 -7.05
CA LEU A 31 6.79 -13.95 -6.72
C LEU A 31 5.67 -13.84 -7.76
N GLY A 32 4.48 -14.35 -7.45
CA GLY A 32 3.32 -14.31 -8.35
C GLY A 32 3.28 -15.45 -9.38
N GLY A 33 4.26 -16.35 -9.39
CA GLY A 33 4.29 -17.52 -10.29
C GLY A 33 3.36 -18.67 -9.90
N LEU A 34 2.33 -18.43 -9.07
CA LEU A 34 1.30 -19.40 -8.69
C LEU A 34 1.83 -20.76 -8.16
N GLY A 35 3.05 -20.77 -7.61
CA GLY A 35 3.71 -21.99 -7.10
C GLY A 35 4.40 -22.87 -8.16
N GLN A 36 4.50 -22.43 -9.41
CA GLN A 36 5.10 -23.22 -10.50
C GLN A 36 6.61 -23.38 -10.39
N PHE A 37 7.29 -22.41 -9.76
CA PHE A 37 8.75 -22.34 -9.71
C PHE A 37 9.36 -22.89 -8.41
N GLY A 38 8.51 -23.32 -7.46
CA GLY A 38 8.95 -23.91 -6.20
C GLY A 38 8.07 -23.54 -5.01
N PHE A 39 8.33 -24.19 -3.87
CA PHE A 39 7.66 -23.96 -2.60
C PHE A 39 8.45 -22.96 -1.75
N ILE A 40 7.82 -21.84 -1.40
CA ILE A 40 8.42 -20.87 -0.47
C ILE A 40 8.38 -21.45 0.94
N THR A 41 9.55 -21.64 1.55
CA THR A 41 9.69 -22.15 2.92
C THR A 41 10.00 -21.06 3.94
N ARG A 42 10.62 -19.96 3.49
CA ARG A 42 10.85 -18.76 4.31
C ARG A 42 10.77 -17.50 3.44
N ALA A 43 10.19 -16.45 3.97
CA ALA A 43 10.24 -15.11 3.39
C ALA A 43 10.76 -14.11 4.42
N ARG A 44 11.66 -13.22 4.00
CA ARG A 44 12.10 -12.04 4.77
C ARG A 44 11.38 -10.83 4.19
N ILE A 45 10.61 -10.13 5.01
CA ILE A 45 9.72 -9.03 4.62
C ILE A 45 10.04 -7.82 5.51
N ILE A 46 9.94 -6.60 4.96
CA ILE A 46 10.08 -5.39 5.77
C ILE A 46 8.81 -5.22 6.63
N LEU A 47 9.00 -5.07 7.94
CA LEU A 47 7.91 -5.08 8.92
C LEU A 47 7.40 -3.70 9.34
N GLN A 48 8.16 -2.63 9.05
CA GLN A 48 7.83 -1.28 9.48
C GLN A 48 7.10 -0.53 8.38
N THR A 49 5.94 0.01 8.74
CA THR A 49 5.08 0.75 7.83
C THR A 49 4.52 1.98 8.54
N LYS A 50 4.53 3.12 7.87
CA LYS A 50 3.90 4.35 8.34
C LYS A 50 2.54 4.47 7.66
N TRP A 51 1.49 4.55 8.46
CA TRP A 51 0.15 4.83 7.98
C TRP A 51 -0.20 6.28 8.29
N ILE A 52 -0.51 7.04 7.25
CA ILE A 52 -0.94 8.42 7.32
C ILE A 52 -2.42 8.47 6.91
N LYS A 53 -3.22 9.18 7.69
CA LYS A 53 -4.63 9.40 7.42
C LYS A 53 -4.89 10.89 7.38
N ILE A 54 -5.46 11.37 6.28
CA ILE A 54 -5.68 12.78 6.02
C ILE A 54 -7.17 13.02 5.86
N GLN A 55 -7.71 14.01 6.57
CA GLN A 55 -9.11 14.42 6.44
C GLN A 55 -9.23 15.67 5.56
N TYR A 56 -10.27 15.67 4.73
CA TYR A 56 -10.64 16.79 3.87
C TYR A 56 -12.14 17.08 4.01
N ASP A 57 -12.48 18.36 3.99
CA ASP A 57 -13.84 18.88 3.91
C ASP A 57 -14.25 19.24 2.46
N ASN A 58 -13.29 19.41 1.57
CA ASN A 58 -13.47 19.80 0.17
C ASN A 58 -13.05 18.68 -0.80
N PHE A 59 -13.96 18.30 -1.70
CA PHE A 59 -13.72 17.26 -2.70
C PHE A 59 -12.62 17.62 -3.70
N GLU A 60 -12.54 18.88 -4.15
CA GLU A 60 -11.55 19.29 -5.16
C GLU A 60 -10.12 19.22 -4.63
N ILE A 61 -9.94 19.57 -3.35
CA ILE A 61 -8.63 19.46 -2.67
C ILE A 61 -8.29 17.98 -2.49
N PHE A 62 -9.26 17.18 -2.03
CA PHE A 62 -9.11 15.73 -1.89
C PHE A 62 -8.68 15.05 -3.20
N THR A 63 -9.33 15.33 -4.33
CA THR A 63 -8.98 14.68 -5.61
C THR A 63 -7.61 15.11 -6.12
N LYS A 64 -7.27 16.41 -5.99
CA LYS A 64 -5.96 16.93 -6.42
C LYS A 64 -4.82 16.33 -5.60
N ASP A 65 -5.00 16.28 -4.28
CA ASP A 65 -3.99 15.69 -3.39
C ASP A 65 -3.87 14.17 -3.60
N GLN A 66 -4.99 13.47 -3.85
CA GLN A 66 -4.95 12.05 -4.17
C GLN A 66 -4.19 11.79 -5.49
N GLU A 67 -4.43 12.57 -6.54
CA GLU A 67 -3.69 12.47 -7.81
C GLU A 67 -2.20 12.77 -7.62
N LEU A 68 -1.87 13.80 -6.84
CA LEU A 68 -0.50 14.15 -6.51
C LEU A 68 0.23 13.01 -5.76
N LEU A 69 -0.43 12.41 -4.76
CA LEU A 69 0.12 11.30 -3.98
C LEU A 69 0.31 10.01 -4.80
N ILE A 70 -0.55 9.78 -5.81
CA ILE A 70 -0.40 8.66 -6.75
C ILE A 70 0.76 8.91 -7.73
N ALA A 71 0.96 10.16 -8.14
CA ALA A 71 2.07 10.54 -9.03
C ALA A 71 3.44 10.54 -8.33
N MET A 72 3.45 10.57 -7.00
CA MET A 72 4.64 10.43 -6.16
C MET A 72 5.09 8.96 -6.08
N ASP A 73 6.38 8.70 -6.29
CA ASP A 73 6.97 7.36 -6.18
C ASP A 73 7.22 6.96 -4.71
N GLU A 74 7.00 7.90 -3.79
CA GLU A 74 7.21 7.77 -2.36
C GLU A 74 6.04 7.08 -1.62
N SER A 75 4.91 6.88 -2.29
CA SER A 75 3.72 6.24 -1.71
C SER A 75 3.48 4.87 -2.32
N ASP A 76 3.52 3.80 -1.52
CA ASP A 76 3.22 2.45 -2.04
C ASP A 76 1.72 2.19 -2.17
N TYR A 77 0.90 2.87 -1.37
CA TYR A 77 -0.54 2.68 -1.34
C TYR A 77 -1.26 3.98 -1.01
N VAL A 78 -2.21 4.36 -1.86
CA VAL A 78 -3.07 5.52 -1.66
C VAL A 78 -4.52 5.09 -1.84
N GLU A 79 -5.35 5.38 -0.86
CA GLU A 79 -6.76 5.01 -0.88
C GLU A 79 -7.64 6.13 -0.36
N GLY A 80 -8.58 6.57 -1.18
CA GLY A 80 -9.56 7.57 -0.86
C GLY A 80 -10.90 6.95 -0.45
N PHE A 81 -11.54 7.53 0.55
CA PHE A 81 -12.89 7.17 0.97
C PHE A 81 -13.77 8.39 1.17
N LEU A 82 -15.04 8.23 0.79
CA LEU A 82 -16.11 9.13 1.21
C LEU A 82 -16.83 8.51 2.41
N THR A 83 -16.96 9.28 3.49
CA THR A 83 -17.77 8.90 4.66
C THR A 83 -18.91 9.89 4.80
N ARG A 84 -20.15 9.38 4.83
CA ARG A 84 -21.33 10.21 5.08
C ARG A 84 -21.72 10.11 6.55
N GLY A 85 -21.39 11.14 7.32
CA GLY A 85 -21.85 11.34 8.70
C GLY A 85 -22.97 12.41 8.74
N THR A 86 -22.83 13.39 9.63
CA THR A 86 -23.63 14.63 9.62
C THR A 86 -23.29 15.51 8.41
N GLN A 87 -22.03 15.48 7.97
CA GLN A 87 -21.53 16.07 6.72
C GLN A 87 -20.74 15.00 5.94
N ILE A 88 -20.51 15.24 4.65
CA ILE A 88 -19.63 14.40 3.83
C ILE A 88 -18.19 14.77 4.18
N SER A 89 -17.41 13.78 4.62
CA SER A 89 -15.96 13.92 4.76
C SER A 89 -15.24 13.03 3.76
N TYR A 90 -14.11 13.51 3.27
CA TYR A 90 -13.22 12.77 2.39
C TYR A 90 -11.96 12.42 3.16
N THR A 91 -11.54 11.17 3.08
CA THR A 91 -10.36 10.67 3.78
C THR A 91 -9.41 10.05 2.79
N ILE A 92 -8.14 10.44 2.83
CA ILE A 92 -7.06 9.71 2.18
C ILE A 92 -6.35 8.88 3.25
N ASP A 93 -6.35 7.56 3.08
CA ASP A 93 -5.47 6.64 3.76
C ASP A 93 -4.24 6.39 2.87
N GLN A 94 -3.08 6.86 3.30
CA GLN A 94 -1.81 6.63 2.63
C GLN A 94 -0.96 5.68 3.46
N LEU A 95 -0.44 4.61 2.84
CA LEU A 95 0.62 3.81 3.43
C LEU A 95 1.94 4.17 2.73
N ALA A 96 2.89 4.60 3.52
CA ALA A 96 4.28 4.65 3.11
C ALA A 96 4.99 3.42 3.71
N LEU A 97 5.39 2.48 2.87
CA LEU A 97 6.15 1.31 3.29
C LEU A 97 7.63 1.63 3.23
N TYR A 98 8.15 2.53 4.08
CA TYR A 98 9.53 2.94 3.84
C TYR A 98 10.56 2.87 4.98
N TYR A 99 11.50 1.96 4.67
CA TYR A 99 12.94 1.97 4.85
C TYR A 99 13.52 1.73 6.25
N ILE A 100 14.67 1.08 6.19
CA ILE A 100 15.52 0.62 7.30
C ILE A 100 16.05 1.81 8.13
N GLU A 101 15.90 3.06 7.64
CA GLU A 101 16.39 4.29 8.29
C GLU A 101 15.28 5.34 8.53
N TYR A 102 15.21 5.81 9.77
CA TYR A 102 14.21 6.77 10.29
C TYR A 102 14.24 8.15 9.60
N ASP A 103 15.39 8.58 9.07
CA ASP A 103 15.57 9.93 8.49
C ASP A 103 14.78 10.13 7.19
N LEU A 104 14.62 9.06 6.39
CA LEU A 104 13.92 9.12 5.11
C LEU A 104 12.40 9.25 5.30
N ILE A 105 11.86 8.64 6.35
CA ILE A 105 10.46 8.79 6.78
C ILE A 105 10.17 10.25 7.10
N GLN A 106 11.02 10.90 7.90
CA GLN A 106 10.83 12.29 8.31
C GLN A 106 10.86 13.25 7.12
N LYS A 107 11.79 13.05 6.18
CA LYS A 107 11.87 13.84 4.94
C LYS A 107 10.63 13.69 4.07
N MET A 108 10.17 12.45 3.84
CA MET A 108 8.96 12.19 3.06
C MET A 108 7.72 12.78 3.74
N LEU A 109 7.61 12.62 5.06
CA LEU A 109 6.51 13.18 5.85
C LEU A 109 6.50 14.71 5.78
N HIS A 110 7.67 15.35 5.79
CA HIS A 110 7.80 16.79 5.57
C HIS A 110 7.40 17.22 4.15
N VAL A 111 7.79 16.46 3.11
CA VAL A 111 7.38 16.73 1.71
C VAL A 111 5.88 16.60 1.53
N ILE A 112 5.27 15.57 2.12
CA ILE A 112 3.82 15.38 2.09
C ILE A 112 3.14 16.52 2.85
N MET A 113 3.52 16.78 4.10
CA MET A 113 2.93 17.86 4.91
C MET A 113 3.08 19.24 4.28
N SER A 114 4.17 19.51 3.55
CA SER A 114 4.38 20.82 2.90
C SER A 114 3.58 21.01 1.60
N ARG A 115 3.09 19.91 1.00
CA ARG A 115 2.36 19.94 -0.28
C ARG A 115 0.85 19.78 -0.12
N LEU A 116 0.40 19.18 0.98
CA LEU A 116 -1.02 18.99 1.24
C LEU A 116 -1.66 20.26 1.81
N SER A 117 -2.87 20.56 1.34
CA SER A 117 -3.66 21.72 1.82
C SER A 117 -4.62 21.31 2.94
N SER A 118 -4.31 20.25 3.69
CA SER A 118 -5.25 19.54 4.57
C SER A 118 -5.39 20.17 5.96
N THR A 119 -6.53 19.92 6.59
CA THR A 119 -6.92 20.49 7.88
C THR A 119 -6.49 19.63 9.08
N GLU A 120 -6.39 18.31 8.91
CA GLU A 120 -6.06 17.36 9.99
C GLU A 120 -5.36 16.10 9.43
N ILE A 121 -4.19 15.76 10.00
CA ILE A 121 -3.35 14.63 9.60
C ILE A 121 -3.06 13.78 10.83
N ASP A 122 -3.44 12.51 10.78
CA ASP A 122 -3.08 11.49 11.77
C ASP A 122 -1.97 10.58 11.22
N THR A 123 -0.98 10.27 12.05
CA THR A 123 0.10 9.32 11.69
C THR A 123 0.16 8.18 12.69
N TYR A 124 0.25 6.96 12.18
CA TYR A 124 0.30 5.74 12.97
C TYR A 124 1.49 4.87 12.54
N ASP A 125 2.21 4.35 13.53
CA ASP A 125 3.16 3.26 13.31
C ASP A 125 2.40 1.94 13.37
N VAL A 126 2.33 1.24 12.24
CA VAL A 126 1.60 -0.03 12.13
C VAL A 126 2.49 -1.11 11.55
N THR A 127 2.23 -2.36 11.95
CA THR A 127 2.90 -3.48 11.31
C THR A 127 2.31 -3.70 9.92
N TYR A 128 3.11 -4.27 9.02
CA TYR A 128 2.60 -4.68 7.71
C TYR A 128 1.42 -5.66 7.81
N PHE A 129 1.41 -6.51 8.85
CA PHE A 129 0.33 -7.47 9.07
C PHE A 129 -0.98 -6.79 9.50
N ASP A 130 -0.91 -5.81 10.40
CA ASP A 130 -2.07 -5.02 10.82
C ASP A 130 -2.66 -4.25 9.63
N PHE A 131 -1.80 -3.69 8.78
CA PHE A 131 -2.23 -3.10 7.52
C PHE A 131 -2.97 -4.09 6.62
N LEU A 132 -2.40 -5.28 6.38
CA LEU A 132 -3.03 -6.30 5.54
C LEU A 132 -4.40 -6.74 6.09
N ASN A 133 -4.51 -6.91 7.40
CA ASN A 133 -5.78 -7.26 8.05
C ASN A 133 -6.81 -6.14 7.89
N ARG A 134 -6.39 -4.88 7.96
CA ARG A 134 -7.24 -3.71 7.73
C ARG A 134 -7.77 -3.66 6.30
N VAL A 135 -6.94 -3.94 5.31
CA VAL A 135 -7.37 -4.00 3.89
C VAL A 135 -8.34 -5.16 3.66
N ARG A 136 -8.11 -6.31 4.31
CA ARG A 136 -8.96 -7.51 4.19
C ARG A 136 -10.29 -7.41 4.96
N GLY A 137 -10.30 -6.80 6.13
CA GLY A 137 -11.42 -6.84 7.08
C GLY A 137 -12.57 -5.85 6.81
N ARG A 138 -12.48 -4.99 5.81
CA ARG A 138 -13.43 -3.86 5.64
C ARG A 138 -14.51 -4.08 4.59
N ARG A 139 -15.27 -5.17 4.72
CA ARG A 139 -16.51 -5.43 3.96
C ARG A 139 -17.82 -5.25 4.74
N VAL A 140 -17.79 -4.80 5.99
CA VAL A 140 -19.02 -4.77 6.83
C VAL A 140 -19.23 -3.40 7.46
N GLY A 141 -20.36 -2.76 7.11
CA GLY A 141 -21.06 -1.87 8.04
C GLY A 141 -21.28 -0.39 7.65
N SER A 142 -20.74 0.14 6.55
CA SER A 142 -21.01 1.55 6.18
C SER A 142 -20.99 1.75 4.68
N LYS A 143 -21.94 2.53 4.13
CA LYS A 143 -21.94 2.97 2.73
C LYS A 143 -20.71 3.87 2.50
N LYS A 144 -19.57 3.27 2.17
CA LYS A 144 -18.31 3.93 1.82
C LYS A 144 -18.07 3.74 0.33
N ALA A 145 -17.96 4.84 -0.40
CA ALA A 145 -17.44 4.81 -1.76
C ALA A 145 -15.90 4.85 -1.69
N ARG A 146 -15.25 4.00 -2.49
CA ARG A 146 -13.81 3.73 -2.44
C ARG A 146 -13.17 4.18 -3.76
N ILE A 147 -12.13 5.00 -3.67
CA ILE A 147 -11.31 5.43 -4.82
C ILE A 147 -9.90 4.93 -4.56
N VAL A 148 -9.49 3.87 -5.23
CA VAL A 148 -8.16 3.26 -5.05
C VAL A 148 -7.20 3.75 -6.12
N GLY A 149 -6.03 4.24 -5.70
CA GLY A 149 -4.90 4.50 -6.60
C GLY A 149 -3.67 3.72 -6.12
N CYS A 150 -3.14 2.83 -6.96
CA CYS A 150 -1.86 2.18 -6.68
C CYS A 150 -0.73 2.92 -7.41
N SER A 151 0.36 3.18 -6.69
CA SER A 151 1.64 3.56 -7.31
C SER A 151 2.19 2.41 -8.17
N ALA A 152 3.01 2.74 -9.15
CA ALA A 152 3.56 1.83 -10.15
C ALA A 152 4.41 0.67 -9.57
N SER A 153 4.89 0.78 -8.31
CA SER A 153 5.78 -0.19 -7.66
C SER A 153 5.06 -1.39 -6.99
N MET A 154 3.74 -1.31 -6.80
CA MET A 154 2.91 -2.40 -6.24
C MET A 154 1.81 -2.86 -7.21
N VAL A 155 2.14 -3.92 -7.97
CA VAL A 155 1.22 -4.91 -8.55
C VAL A 155 -0.05 -4.34 -9.24
N LYS A 156 0.02 -4.31 -10.57
CA LYS A 156 -1.03 -4.03 -11.57
C LYS A 156 -2.34 -4.86 -11.52
N SER A 157 -2.70 -5.55 -10.43
CA SER A 157 -3.79 -6.55 -10.46
C SER A 157 -5.11 -6.18 -9.77
N SER A 158 -5.35 -4.94 -9.33
CA SER A 158 -6.67 -4.59 -8.75
C SER A 158 -7.07 -3.11 -8.82
N CYS A 159 -6.80 -2.45 -9.94
CA CYS A 159 -7.40 -1.14 -10.20
C CYS A 159 -8.77 -1.31 -10.87
N ILE A 160 -9.77 -0.63 -10.32
CA ILE A 160 -11.18 -0.53 -10.76
C ILE A 160 -12.09 -1.69 -10.31
N GLN A 161 -12.78 -1.48 -9.18
CA GLN A 161 -14.15 -1.99 -9.04
C GLN A 161 -15.08 -0.80 -9.28
N GLU A 162 -15.74 -0.79 -10.44
CA GLU A 162 -16.79 0.18 -10.74
C GLU A 162 -17.86 0.14 -9.64
N PRO A 163 -18.29 1.30 -9.10
CA PRO A 163 -19.48 1.33 -8.27
C PRO A 163 -20.68 1.06 -9.18
N ASN A 164 -21.29 -0.11 -9.05
CA ASN A 164 -22.70 -0.31 -9.41
C ASN A 164 -23.54 0.66 -8.56
N LEU A 165 -23.69 1.88 -9.06
CA LEU A 165 -24.70 2.83 -8.62
C LEU A 165 -26.05 2.32 -9.12
N GLN A 166 -26.70 1.46 -8.34
CA GLN A 166 -28.15 1.36 -8.41
C GLN A 166 -28.72 2.41 -7.46
N PHE A 167 -29.40 3.38 -8.06
CA PHE A 167 -30.20 4.41 -7.39
C PHE A 167 -31.33 3.79 -6.56
#